data_AF-A0A955J0X0-F1
#
_entry.id   AF-A0A955J0X0-F1
#
_cell.length_a   1.000
_cell.length_b   1.000
_cell.length_c   1.000
_cell.angle_alpha   90.00
_cell.angle_beta   90.00
_cell.angle_gamma   90.00
#
_symmetry.space_group_name_H-M   'P 1'
#
loop_
_entity.id
_entity.type
_entity.pdbx_description
1 polymer ?
#
loop_
_entity_poly.entity_id
_entity_poly.type
_entity_poly.pdbx_seq_one_letter_code
_entity_poly.pdbx_strand_id
1 'polypeptide(L)' 'AILGKDPDGAGPMPRPVRMDRGDHSWLVMLVGPEDGLPRYAIAVITEYAGSGSRVSGPIANQIVHALIAEGYL' A
#
# COMPACT_ATOMS: atom_id res chain seq x y z
N ALA A 1 2.18 11.13 -35.45
CA ALA A 1 3.25 10.37 -34.77
C ALA A 1 3.25 8.96 -35.35
N ILE A 2 4.41 8.44 -35.74
CA ILE A 2 4.54 7.10 -36.32
C ILE A 2 4.24 6.10 -35.19
N LEU A 3 3.08 5.46 -35.23
CA LEU A 3 2.74 4.37 -34.32
C LEU A 3 3.58 3.16 -34.74
N GLY A 4 4.62 2.85 -33.95
CA GLY A 4 5.36 1.60 -34.09
C GLY A 4 4.37 0.45 -34.01
N LYS A 5 4.40 -0.42 -35.02
CA LYS A 5 3.56 -1.62 -35.05
C LYS A 5 4.02 -2.53 -33.92
N ASP A 6 3.12 -2.77 -32.97
CA ASP A 6 3.29 -3.77 -31.91
C ASP A 6 3.65 -5.12 -32.56
N PRO A 7 4.87 -5.66 -32.32
CA PRO A 7 5.32 -6.90 -32.94
C PRO A 7 4.49 -8.11 -32.48
N ASP A 8 3.78 -7.98 -31.36
CA ASP A 8 3.08 -9.08 -30.69
C ASP A 8 1.56 -9.06 -30.99
N GLY A 9 1.11 -8.07 -31.76
CA GLY A 9 -0.29 -7.83 -32.10
C GLY A 9 -1.10 -7.24 -30.95
N ALA A 10 -2.25 -6.62 -31.26
CA ALA A 10 -3.17 -6.13 -30.24
C ALA A 10 -3.64 -7.32 -29.41
N GLY A 11 -2.98 -7.55 -28.29
CA GLY A 11 -3.24 -8.68 -27.39
C GLY A 11 -4.72 -8.75 -27.01
N PRO A 12 -5.15 -9.86 -26.38
CA PRO A 12 -6.54 -10.03 -26.00
C PRO A 12 -7.05 -8.78 -25.28
N MET A 13 -8.20 -8.25 -25.71
CA MET A 13 -8.85 -7.12 -25.03
C MET A 13 -8.82 -7.40 -23.52
N PRO A 14 -8.31 -6.47 -22.69
CA PRO A 14 -8.15 -6.73 -21.27
C PRO A 14 -9.50 -7.18 -20.73
N ARG A 15 -9.58 -8.44 -20.27
CA ARG A 15 -10.74 -8.87 -19.51
C ARG A 15 -10.87 -7.89 -18.36
N PRO A 16 -12.06 -7.36 -18.06
CA PRO A 16 -12.25 -6.54 -16.86
C PRO A 16 -11.78 -7.39 -15.69
N VAL A 17 -10.61 -7.08 -15.14
CA VAL A 17 -10.14 -7.68 -13.90
C VAL A 17 -11.07 -7.10 -12.86
N ARG A 18 -12.05 -7.90 -12.43
CA ARG A 18 -12.94 -7.55 -11.34
C ARG A 18 -12.05 -7.38 -10.10
N MET A 19 -11.72 -6.13 -9.77
CA MET A 19 -10.93 -5.83 -8.58
C MET A 19 -11.71 -6.12 -7.30
N ASP A 20 -13.01 -6.43 -7.38
CA ASP A 20 -13.87 -6.74 -6.23
C ASP A 20 -13.69 -8.15 -5.62
N ARG A 21 -12.71 -8.95 -6.09
CA ARG A 21 -12.44 -10.32 -5.62
C ARG A 21 -11.01 -10.56 -5.11
N GLY A 22 -10.36 -9.53 -4.56
CA GLY A 22 -9.06 -9.67 -3.89
C GLY A 22 -9.19 -9.70 -2.36
N ASP A 23 -8.24 -10.34 -1.68
CA ASP A 23 -8.11 -10.13 -0.23
C ASP A 23 -7.74 -8.67 0.04
N HIS A 24 -8.26 -8.10 1.12
CA HIS A 24 -7.84 -6.77 1.56
C HIS A 24 -6.48 -6.85 2.26
N SER A 25 -5.66 -5.82 2.10
CA SER A 25 -4.41 -5.70 2.85
C SER A 25 -4.67 -4.98 4.16
N TRP A 26 -4.30 -5.60 5.28
CA TRP A 26 -4.49 -5.08 6.63
C TRP A 26 -3.16 -4.99 7.39
N LEU A 27 -2.95 -3.90 8.10
CA LEU A 27 -1.91 -3.78 9.12
C LEU A 27 -2.38 -2.86 10.25
N VAL A 28 -2.16 -3.29 11.49
CA VAL A 28 -2.36 -2.48 12.70
C VAL A 28 -1.08 -2.52 13.51
N MET A 29 -0.61 -1.36 13.99
CA MET A 29 0.59 -1.26 14.82
C MET A 29 0.48 -0.18 15.88
N LEU A 30 1.21 -0.38 16.98
CA LEU A 30 1.41 0.60 18.04
C LEU A 30 2.79 1.24 17.85
N VAL A 31 2.88 2.57 17.95
CA VAL A 31 4.10 3.34 17.67
C VAL A 31 4.35 4.35 18.79
N GLY A 32 5.61 4.47 19.20
CA GLY A 32 6.09 5.44 20.18
C GLY A 32 7.58 5.70 20.01
N PRO A 33 8.14 6.66 20.78
CA PRO A 33 9.59 6.89 20.83
C PRO A 33 10.31 5.67 21.39
N GLU A 34 11.59 5.49 21.04
CA GLU A 34 12.39 4.29 21.33
C GLU A 34 12.40 3.94 22.83
N ASP A 35 12.57 4.93 23.70
CA ASP A 35 12.61 4.76 25.15
C ASP A 35 11.25 4.98 25.86
N GLY A 36 10.15 5.05 25.11
CA GLY A 36 8.83 5.39 25.65
C GLY A 36 7.74 4.34 25.40
N LEU A 37 6.58 4.61 25.97
CA LEU A 37 5.38 3.82 25.69
C LEU A 37 4.82 4.17 24.30
N PRO A 38 4.11 3.24 23.64
CA PRO A 38 3.39 3.57 22.42
C PRO A 38 2.40 4.72 22.65
N ARG A 39 2.47 5.73 21.79
CA ARG A 39 1.62 6.93 21.84
C ARG A 39 0.52 6.91 20.79
N TYR A 40 0.74 6.17 19.70
CA TYR A 40 -0.16 6.14 18.55
C TYR A 40 -0.52 4.70 18.17
N ALA A 41 -1.74 4.53 17.70
CA ALA A 41 -2.19 3.33 17.00
C ALA A 41 -2.44 3.69 15.54
N ILE A 42 -1.85 2.94 14.62
CA ILE A 42 -2.01 3.13 13.18
C ILE A 42 -2.71 1.90 12.61
N ALA A 43 -3.79 2.11 11.86
CA ALA A 43 -4.49 1.07 11.11
C ALA A 43 -4.52 1.45 9.62
N VAL A 44 -4.00 0.57 8.77
CA VAL A 44 -3.98 0.75 7.32
C VAL A 44 -4.70 -0.40 6.66
N ILE A 45 -5.71 -0.06 5.85
CA ILE A 45 -6.51 -0.99 5.07
C ILE A 45 -6.41 -0.55 3.61
N THR A 46 -6.01 -1.47 2.74
CA THR A 46 -6.01 -1.23 1.30
C THR A 46 -6.96 -2.22 0.64
N GLU A 47 -7.97 -1.70 -0.05
CA GLU A 47 -8.96 -2.53 -0.72
C GLU A 47 -8.31 -3.43 -1.78
N TYR A 48 -8.73 -4.70 -1.79
CA TYR A 48 -8.31 -5.74 -2.72
C TYR A 48 -6.80 -5.90 -3.02
N ALA A 49 -5.94 -5.46 -2.09
CA ALA A 49 -4.48 -5.39 -2.31
C ALA A 49 -3.68 -6.58 -1.72
N GLY A 50 -4.37 -7.57 -1.18
CA GLY A 50 -3.80 -8.82 -0.69
C GLY A 50 -3.01 -8.65 0.60
N SER A 51 -1.69 -8.74 0.52
CA SER A 51 -0.82 -8.96 1.68
C SER A 51 -0.61 -7.69 2.50
N GLY A 52 -0.88 -7.76 3.80
CA GLY A 52 -0.58 -6.72 4.80
C GLY A 52 0.87 -6.24 4.77
N SER A 53 1.83 -7.17 4.85
CA SER A 53 3.26 -6.84 4.91
C SER A 53 3.85 -6.32 3.60
N ARG A 54 3.29 -6.69 2.44
CA ARG A 54 3.77 -6.21 1.13
C ARG A 54 3.15 -4.88 0.69
N VAL A 55 1.97 -4.52 1.20
CA VAL A 55 1.24 -3.31 0.77
C VAL A 55 1.03 -2.34 1.93
N SER A 56 0.18 -2.70 2.91
CA SER A 56 -0.13 -1.81 4.04
C SER A 56 1.08 -1.52 4.95
N GLY A 57 2.06 -2.44 5.02
CA GLY A 57 3.30 -2.24 5.78
C GLY A 57 4.16 -1.06 5.29
N PRO A 58 4.58 -1.04 4.01
CA PRO A 58 5.29 0.09 3.44
C PRO A 58 4.54 1.43 3.57
N ILE A 59 3.20 1.43 3.47
CA ILE A 59 2.38 2.63 3.71
C ILE A 59 2.47 3.08 5.16
N ALA A 60 2.29 2.16 6.12
CA ALA A 60 2.42 2.46 7.54
C ALA A 60 3.83 2.97 7.89
N ASN A 61 4.87 2.45 7.23
CA ASN A 61 6.24 2.95 7.40
C ASN A 61 6.37 4.42 7.00
N GLN A 62 5.71 4.85 5.92
CA GLN A 62 5.70 6.27 5.54
C GLN A 62 4.94 7.14 6.53
N ILE A 63 3.86 6.62 7.12
CA ILE A 63 3.13 7.32 8.19
C ILE A 63 4.05 7.51 9.40
N VAL A 64 4.81 6.49 9.81
CA VAL A 64 5.78 6.61 10.91
C VAL A 64 6.85 7.65 10.59
N HIS A 65 7.43 7.64 9.40
CA HIS A 65 8.40 8.67 8.99
C HIS A 65 7.80 10.08 8.98
N ALA A 66 6.56 10.24 8.55
CA ALA A 66 5.88 11.53 8.61
C ALA A 66 5.67 12.01 10.05
N LEU A 67 5.27 11.12 10.96
CA LEU A 67 5.14 11.45 12.38
C LEU A 67 6.46 11.93 12.99
N ILE A 68 7.59 11.32 12.60
CA ILE A 68 8.93 11.77 13.01
C ILE A 68 9.26 13.14 12.42
N ALA A 69 9.05 13.33 11.11
CA ALA A 69 9.39 14.56 10.40
C ALA A 69 8.62 15.79 10.92
N GLU A 70 7.38 15.59 11.34
CA GLU A 70 6.50 16.65 11.88
C GLU A 70 6.66 16.84 13.40
N GLY A 71 7.54 16.08 14.07
CA GLY A 71 7.83 16.21 15.50
C GLY A 71 6.76 15.63 16.43
N TYR A 72 5.92 14.71 15.93
CA TYR A 72 4.97 13.95 16.76
C TYR A 72 5.63 12.75 17.45
N LEU A 73 6.65 12.17 16.81
CA LEU A 73 7.50 11.09 17.32
C LEU A 73 8.94 11.54 17.53
#